data_AF-A0A1M6ANC4-F1
#
_entry.id   AF-A0A1M6ANC4-F1
#
_cell.length_a   1.000
_cell.length_b   1.000
_cell.length_c   1.000
_cell.angle_alpha   90.00
_cell.angle_beta   90.00
_cell.angle_gamma   90.00
#
_symmetry.space_group_name_H-M   'P 1'
#
loop_
_entity.id
_entity.type
_entity.pdbx_description
1 polymer ?
#
loop_
_entity_poly.entity_id
_entity_poly.type
_entity_poly.pdbx_seq_one_letter_code
_entity_poly.pdbx_strand_id
1 'polypeptide(L)'
;MDEHVLDQSFLRENFKGKRLTARTFDNCTFIHCDFTEANLSGITFLECRFEDCNFGSVMLKETSLQTVVFVVCKLLGVDFSSCNSFLFSVAFENSTLDYASFYGLGMKNTPFTTCSAKETDFTQADLSGAVFDQCDLNQAIFDQTKLEKADFRTAFNFTIDPKLNIMKKAKFSASGLKGLLTKYNLDIEE
;
A
#
# COMPACT_ATOMS: atom_id res chain seq x y z
N MET A 1 -6.53 -31.86 4.04
CA MET A 1 -7.90 -31.34 4.16
C MET A 1 -7.82 -29.94 3.60
N ASP A 2 -8.37 -29.75 2.40
CA ASP A 2 -8.14 -28.55 1.60
C ASP A 2 -8.74 -27.32 2.26
N GLU A 3 -7.86 -26.42 2.68
CA GLU A 3 -8.15 -25.15 3.31
C GLU A 3 -8.16 -24.03 2.25
N HIS A 4 -8.83 -24.29 1.14
CA HIS A 4 -9.05 -23.35 0.06
C HIS A 4 -10.50 -22.84 0.12
N VAL A 5 -10.65 -21.55 0.36
CA VAL A 5 -11.94 -20.85 0.40
C VAL A 5 -12.11 -20.09 -0.92
N LEU A 6 -13.18 -20.38 -1.65
CA LEU A 6 -13.45 -19.82 -2.97
C LEU A 6 -14.82 -19.11 -2.98
N ASP A 7 -14.90 -17.94 -3.61
CA ASP A 7 -16.14 -17.19 -3.89
C ASP A 7 -16.98 -16.86 -2.64
N GLN A 8 -16.35 -16.63 -1.49
CA GLN A 8 -17.07 -16.35 -0.24
C GLN A 8 -17.04 -14.87 0.15
N SER A 9 -18.13 -14.44 0.80
CA SER A 9 -18.22 -13.13 1.44
C SER A 9 -18.28 -13.29 2.95
N PHE A 10 -17.39 -12.58 3.65
CA PHE A 10 -17.34 -12.51 5.10
C PHE A 10 -17.82 -11.14 5.54
N LEU A 11 -18.90 -11.08 6.31
CA LEU A 11 -19.53 -9.83 6.72
C LEU A 11 -19.45 -9.66 8.23
N ARG A 12 -18.82 -8.57 8.69
CA ARG A 12 -18.72 -8.20 10.11
C ARG A 12 -18.07 -9.28 10.97
N GLU A 13 -17.17 -10.06 10.37
CA GLU A 13 -16.45 -11.11 11.07
C GLU A 13 -15.35 -10.50 11.95
N ASN A 14 -15.22 -11.04 13.16
CA ASN A 14 -14.19 -10.65 14.09
C ASN A 14 -13.05 -11.67 14.04
N PHE A 15 -11.94 -11.29 13.40
CA PHE A 15 -10.70 -12.05 13.33
C PHE A 15 -9.64 -11.54 14.32
N LYS A 16 -10.00 -10.63 15.23
CA LYS A 16 -9.06 -9.98 16.14
C LYS A 16 -8.24 -11.00 16.95
N GLY A 17 -6.92 -10.88 16.90
CA GLY A 17 -5.97 -11.75 17.60
C GLY A 17 -5.99 -13.22 17.14
N LYS A 18 -6.77 -13.57 16.11
CA LYS A 18 -6.90 -14.96 15.65
C LYS A 18 -5.81 -15.27 14.64
N ARG A 19 -5.36 -16.53 14.66
CA ARG A 19 -4.65 -17.12 13.52
C ARG A 19 -5.68 -17.73 12.59
N LEU A 20 -5.74 -17.25 11.34
CA LEU A 20 -6.57 -17.90 10.33
C LEU A 20 -5.89 -19.21 9.91
N THR A 21 -6.69 -20.27 9.74
CA THR A 21 -6.17 -21.59 9.38
C THR A 21 -6.20 -21.83 7.88
N ALA A 22 -7.15 -21.20 7.17
CA ALA A 22 -7.23 -21.28 5.71
C ALA A 22 -5.89 -20.99 5.05
N ARG A 23 -5.51 -21.80 4.05
CA ARG A 23 -4.27 -21.63 3.28
C ARG A 23 -4.45 -20.63 2.16
N THR A 24 -5.62 -20.67 1.52
CA THR A 24 -5.93 -19.82 0.37
C THR A 24 -7.35 -19.27 0.48
N PHE A 25 -7.49 -17.97 0.25
CA PHE A 25 -8.73 -17.33 -0.11
C PHE A 25 -8.63 -16.89 -1.56
N ASP A 26 -9.58 -17.31 -2.39
CA ASP A 26 -9.64 -17.03 -3.81
C ASP A 26 -10.99 -16.39 -4.14
N ASN A 27 -10.96 -15.26 -4.84
CA ASN A 27 -12.13 -14.45 -5.19
C ASN A 27 -13.07 -14.19 -3.99
N CYS A 28 -12.50 -13.97 -2.80
CA CYS A 28 -13.25 -13.73 -1.57
C CYS A 28 -13.38 -12.24 -1.28
N THR A 29 -14.49 -11.85 -0.65
CA THR A 29 -14.72 -10.48 -0.18
C THR A 29 -14.88 -10.44 1.33
N PHE A 30 -14.22 -9.50 1.99
CA PHE A 30 -14.33 -9.26 3.42
C PHE A 30 -14.89 -7.84 3.62
N ILE A 31 -15.99 -7.71 4.36
CA ILE A 31 -16.72 -6.45 4.53
C ILE A 31 -16.93 -6.18 6.02
N HIS A 32 -16.47 -5.03 6.50
CA HIS A 32 -16.56 -4.65 7.92
C HIS A 32 -15.88 -5.63 8.87
N CYS A 33 -14.84 -6.34 8.42
CA CYS A 33 -14.13 -7.34 9.23
C CYS A 33 -13.01 -6.69 10.07
N ASP A 34 -12.80 -7.24 11.25
CA ASP A 34 -11.72 -6.81 12.15
C ASP A 34 -10.57 -7.83 12.14
N PHE A 35 -9.44 -7.48 11.52
CA PHE A 35 -8.18 -8.23 11.49
C PHE A 35 -7.13 -7.67 12.46
N THR A 36 -7.54 -6.82 13.42
CA THR A 36 -6.60 -6.26 14.41
C THR A 36 -5.83 -7.38 15.11
N GLU A 37 -4.50 -7.31 15.18
CA GLU A 37 -3.64 -8.33 15.80
C GLU A 37 -3.80 -9.75 15.20
N ALA A 38 -4.50 -9.91 14.08
CA ALA A 38 -4.68 -11.21 13.45
C ALA A 38 -3.37 -11.71 12.85
N ASN A 39 -3.20 -13.03 12.85
CA ASN A 39 -2.07 -13.68 12.21
C ASN A 39 -2.51 -14.32 10.89
N LEU A 40 -2.12 -13.67 9.79
CA LEU A 40 -2.38 -14.11 8.41
C LEU A 40 -1.14 -14.73 7.76
N SER A 41 -0.11 -15.06 8.56
CA SER A 41 1.18 -15.49 8.04
C SER A 41 1.07 -16.77 7.23
N GLY A 42 1.65 -16.75 6.02
CA GLY A 42 1.65 -17.88 5.08
C GLY A 42 0.33 -18.12 4.35
N ILE A 43 -0.68 -17.26 4.53
CA ILE A 43 -1.95 -17.35 3.79
C ILE A 43 -1.79 -16.72 2.40
N THR A 44 -2.46 -17.29 1.41
CA THR A 44 -2.61 -16.71 0.07
C THR A 44 -3.96 -16.06 -0.08
N PHE A 45 -3.98 -14.80 -0.52
CA PHE A 45 -5.16 -14.09 -0.99
C PHE A 45 -5.01 -13.85 -2.49
N LEU A 46 -5.87 -14.47 -3.28
CA LEU A 46 -5.95 -14.34 -4.73
C LEU A 46 -7.26 -13.63 -5.09
N GLU A 47 -7.17 -12.57 -5.88
CA GLU A 47 -8.34 -11.83 -6.39
C GLU A 47 -9.34 -11.40 -5.29
N CYS A 48 -8.82 -11.15 -4.09
CA CYS A 48 -9.63 -10.83 -2.92
C CYS A 48 -9.86 -9.34 -2.77
N ARG A 49 -10.97 -8.99 -2.13
CA ARG A 49 -11.32 -7.61 -1.81
C ARG A 49 -11.63 -7.42 -0.33
N PHE A 50 -11.05 -6.40 0.27
CA PHE A 50 -11.32 -5.97 1.64
C PHE A 50 -12.01 -4.61 1.60
N GLU A 51 -13.18 -4.50 2.22
CA GLU A 51 -13.97 -3.27 2.32
C GLU A 51 -14.22 -2.92 3.79
N ASP A 52 -13.86 -1.69 4.16
CA ASP A 52 -14.05 -1.16 5.51
C ASP A 52 -13.52 -2.10 6.60
N CYS A 53 -12.34 -2.69 6.35
CA CYS A 53 -11.69 -3.61 7.26
C CYS A 53 -10.61 -2.92 8.10
N ASN A 54 -10.38 -3.42 9.31
CA ASN A 54 -9.31 -2.94 10.18
C ASN A 54 -8.17 -3.95 10.26
N PHE A 55 -6.93 -3.51 10.03
CA PHE A 55 -5.73 -4.35 10.02
C PHE A 55 -4.69 -3.90 11.06
N GLY A 56 -5.09 -3.13 12.07
CA GLY A 56 -4.17 -2.64 13.10
C GLY A 56 -3.29 -3.75 13.68
N SER A 57 -1.98 -3.65 13.54
CA SER A 57 -1.02 -4.66 14.04
C SER A 57 -1.22 -6.09 13.50
N VAL A 58 -1.80 -6.24 12.29
CA VAL A 58 -1.89 -7.54 11.61
C VAL A 58 -0.49 -8.10 11.29
N MET A 59 -0.32 -9.41 11.37
CA MET A 59 0.90 -10.10 10.93
C MET A 59 0.72 -10.69 9.53
N LEU A 60 1.55 -10.23 8.58
CA LEU A 60 1.51 -10.64 7.16
C LEU A 60 2.76 -11.43 6.71
N LYS A 61 3.49 -12.03 7.67
CA LYS A 61 4.74 -12.71 7.35
C LYS A 61 4.50 -13.83 6.33
N GLU A 62 5.21 -13.79 5.20
CA GLU A 62 5.09 -14.76 4.10
C GLU A 62 3.66 -14.86 3.50
N THR A 63 2.77 -13.91 3.80
CA THR A 63 1.44 -13.81 3.18
C THR A 63 1.59 -13.45 1.71
N SER A 64 0.84 -14.12 0.84
CA SER A 64 0.85 -13.83 -0.61
C SER A 64 -0.39 -13.01 -0.95
N LEU A 65 -0.19 -11.79 -1.48
CA LEU A 65 -1.26 -10.88 -1.90
C LEU A 65 -1.22 -10.72 -3.42
N GLN A 66 -2.12 -11.38 -4.13
CA GLN A 66 -2.16 -11.40 -5.60
C GLN A 66 -3.50 -10.83 -6.08
N THR A 67 -3.45 -9.65 -6.70
CA THR A 67 -4.65 -8.94 -7.19
C THR A 67 -5.60 -8.62 -6.04
N VAL A 68 -5.07 -8.08 -4.94
CA VAL A 68 -5.86 -7.75 -3.74
C VAL A 68 -6.22 -6.27 -3.73
N VAL A 69 -7.49 -5.96 -3.46
CA VAL A 69 -7.96 -4.56 -3.37
C VAL A 69 -8.41 -4.23 -1.95
N PHE A 70 -7.86 -3.16 -1.38
CA PHE A 70 -8.27 -2.60 -0.09
C PHE A 70 -9.06 -1.31 -0.30
N VAL A 71 -10.31 -1.27 0.17
CA VAL A 71 -11.24 -0.15 -0.01
C VAL A 71 -11.72 0.32 1.37
N VAL A 72 -11.53 1.60 1.70
CA VAL A 72 -11.86 2.17 3.03
C VAL A 72 -11.19 1.42 4.20
N CYS A 73 -10.01 0.83 3.98
CA CYS A 73 -9.36 0.01 5.00
C CYS A 73 -8.43 0.84 5.91
N LYS A 74 -8.32 0.41 7.17
CA LYS A 74 -7.35 0.95 8.14
C LYS A 74 -6.13 0.02 8.19
N LEU A 75 -5.03 0.46 7.60
CA LEU A 75 -3.77 -0.27 7.43
C LEU A 75 -2.62 0.45 8.15
N LEU A 76 -2.92 1.10 9.27
CA LEU A 76 -1.97 1.86 10.08
C LEU A 76 -0.82 0.97 10.56
N GLY A 77 0.41 1.33 10.20
CA GLY A 77 1.62 0.64 10.65
C GLY A 77 1.79 -0.79 10.11
N VAL A 78 1.06 -1.17 9.06
CA VAL A 78 1.13 -2.53 8.50
C VAL A 78 2.45 -2.72 7.76
N ASP A 79 3.19 -3.78 8.12
CA ASP A 79 4.42 -4.17 7.47
C ASP A 79 4.15 -5.14 6.30
N PHE A 80 3.97 -4.56 5.09
CA PHE A 80 3.87 -5.34 3.86
C PHE A 80 5.22 -5.89 3.39
N SER A 81 6.35 -5.33 3.84
CA SER A 81 7.69 -5.81 3.43
C SER A 81 7.95 -7.26 3.85
N SER A 82 7.23 -7.73 4.87
CA SER A 82 7.24 -9.12 5.33
C SER A 82 6.44 -10.11 4.46
N CYS A 83 5.66 -9.62 3.49
CA CYS A 83 4.87 -10.44 2.58
C CYS A 83 5.76 -11.23 1.59
N ASN A 84 5.17 -12.25 0.97
CA ASN A 84 5.76 -12.87 -0.20
C ASN A 84 5.72 -11.89 -1.39
N SER A 85 6.88 -11.55 -1.93
CA SER A 85 7.02 -10.62 -3.04
C SER A 85 6.68 -11.23 -4.41
N PHE A 86 6.59 -12.55 -4.52
CA PHE A 86 6.25 -13.22 -5.78
C PHE A 86 4.80 -12.93 -6.17
N LEU A 87 4.63 -12.33 -7.36
CA LEU A 87 3.33 -11.89 -7.90
C LEU A 87 2.58 -10.91 -6.98
N PHE A 88 3.29 -10.21 -6.09
CA PHE A 88 2.71 -9.21 -5.21
C PHE A 88 1.99 -8.14 -6.04
N SER A 89 0.69 -7.99 -5.84
CA SER A 89 -0.16 -7.06 -6.59
C SER A 89 -1.32 -6.61 -5.71
N VAL A 90 -1.33 -5.32 -5.41
CA VAL A 90 -2.30 -4.69 -4.52
C VAL A 90 -2.81 -3.38 -5.12
N ALA A 91 -3.98 -2.93 -4.66
CA ALA A 91 -4.57 -1.64 -4.94
C ALA A 91 -5.19 -1.06 -3.66
N PHE A 92 -5.15 0.25 -3.50
CA PHE A 92 -5.68 0.94 -2.32
C PHE A 92 -6.61 2.08 -2.73
N GLU A 93 -7.80 2.11 -2.13
CA GLU A 93 -8.83 3.12 -2.40
C GLU A 93 -9.39 3.64 -1.07
N ASN A 94 -9.42 4.96 -0.87
CA ASN A 94 -9.96 5.61 0.32
C ASN A 94 -9.41 5.06 1.66
N SER A 95 -8.16 4.58 1.66
CA SER A 95 -7.59 3.82 2.78
C SER A 95 -6.51 4.60 3.54
N THR A 96 -6.28 4.24 4.81
CA THR A 96 -5.21 4.81 5.65
C THR A 96 -4.04 3.85 5.70
N LEU A 97 -2.93 4.24 5.09
CA LEU A 97 -1.64 3.55 4.99
C LEU A 97 -0.56 4.20 5.86
N ASP A 98 -0.93 5.13 6.74
CA ASP A 98 0.01 5.88 7.56
C ASP A 98 0.94 4.90 8.32
N TYR A 99 2.24 5.19 8.33
CA TYR A 99 3.29 4.36 8.94
C TYR A 99 3.44 2.93 8.36
N ALA A 100 2.72 2.57 7.29
CA ALA A 100 2.92 1.28 6.64
C ALA A 100 4.30 1.19 5.98
N SER A 101 4.81 -0.03 5.77
CA SER A 101 6.06 -0.26 5.04
C SER A 101 5.84 -1.15 3.83
N PHE A 102 6.33 -0.70 2.69
CA PHE A 102 6.44 -1.43 1.42
C PHE A 102 7.91 -1.64 1.02
N TYR A 103 8.82 -1.64 2.01
CA TYR A 103 10.26 -1.70 1.79
C TYR A 103 10.64 -2.81 0.79
N GLY A 104 11.35 -2.44 -0.27
CA GLY A 104 11.90 -3.37 -1.26
C GLY A 104 10.88 -4.10 -2.16
N LEU A 105 9.58 -3.82 -2.04
CA LEU A 105 8.56 -4.53 -2.82
C LEU A 105 8.47 -4.07 -4.28
N GLY A 106 8.13 -5.01 -5.17
CA GLY A 106 7.77 -4.71 -6.55
C GLY A 106 6.30 -4.34 -6.67
N MET A 107 6.00 -3.09 -6.99
CA MET A 107 4.65 -2.50 -6.99
C MET A 107 4.38 -1.68 -8.28
N LYS A 108 4.72 -2.29 -9.42
CA LYS A 108 4.60 -1.63 -10.73
C LYS A 108 3.14 -1.39 -11.08
N ASN A 109 2.84 -0.20 -11.57
CA ASN A 109 1.48 0.23 -11.95
C ASN A 109 0.45 0.15 -10.81
N THR A 110 0.89 0.13 -9.54
CA THR A 110 -0.03 0.07 -8.41
C THR A 110 -0.83 1.38 -8.28
N PRO A 111 -2.17 1.30 -8.19
CA PRO A 111 -3.01 2.46 -7.92
C PRO A 111 -3.19 2.69 -6.41
N PHE A 112 -2.97 3.94 -6.00
CA PHE A 112 -3.37 4.52 -4.73
C PHE A 112 -4.34 5.66 -5.04
N THR A 113 -5.57 5.56 -4.55
CA THR A 113 -6.62 6.56 -4.82
C THR A 113 -7.19 7.07 -3.51
N THR A 114 -7.11 8.38 -3.28
CA THR A 114 -7.67 9.07 -2.11
C THR A 114 -7.17 8.46 -0.79
N CYS A 115 -5.89 8.07 -0.74
CA CYS A 115 -5.29 7.44 0.44
C CYS A 115 -4.53 8.45 1.30
N SER A 116 -4.52 8.22 2.61
CA SER A 116 -3.50 8.80 3.50
C SER A 116 -2.33 7.83 3.54
N ALA A 117 -1.13 8.27 3.19
CA ALA A 117 0.09 7.47 3.20
C ALA A 117 1.22 8.27 3.88
N LYS A 118 0.90 8.81 5.06
CA LYS A 118 1.83 9.63 5.84
C LYS A 118 2.87 8.77 6.50
N GLU A 119 4.13 9.20 6.44
CA GLU A 119 5.24 8.44 7.02
C GLU A 119 5.30 6.98 6.51
N THR A 120 4.68 6.69 5.36
CA THR A 120 4.74 5.38 4.71
C THR A 120 6.12 5.18 4.09
N ASP A 121 6.70 4.01 4.31
CA ASP A 121 8.02 3.66 3.81
C ASP A 121 7.94 2.98 2.44
N PHE A 122 8.41 3.67 1.39
CA PHE A 122 8.57 3.15 0.03
C PHE A 122 10.05 2.93 -0.35
N THR A 123 10.95 2.87 0.63
CA THR A 123 12.38 2.69 0.41
C THR A 123 12.65 1.42 -0.40
N GLN A 124 13.50 1.54 -1.43
CA GLN A 124 13.86 0.45 -2.35
C GLN A 124 12.70 -0.20 -3.13
N ALA A 125 11.47 0.32 -3.04
CA ALA A 125 10.34 -0.22 -3.78
C ALA A 125 10.45 0.06 -5.29
N ASP A 126 9.83 -0.80 -6.10
CA ASP A 126 9.64 -0.56 -7.53
C ASP A 126 8.20 -0.08 -7.81
N LEU A 127 8.02 1.23 -7.79
CA LEU A 127 6.75 1.91 -8.05
C LEU A 127 6.68 2.44 -9.50
N SER A 128 7.38 1.80 -10.44
CA SER A 128 7.34 2.20 -11.85
C SER A 128 5.90 2.20 -12.37
N GLY A 129 5.43 3.35 -12.85
CA GLY A 129 4.08 3.55 -13.36
C GLY A 129 2.98 3.59 -12.29
N ALA A 130 3.31 3.57 -10.99
CA ALA A 130 2.34 3.71 -9.91
C ALA A 130 1.60 5.06 -10.00
N VAL A 131 0.36 5.10 -9.52
CA VAL A 131 -0.49 6.29 -9.52
C VAL A 131 -0.83 6.65 -8.08
N PHE A 132 -0.50 7.88 -7.68
CA PHE A 132 -0.88 8.45 -6.39
C PHE A 132 -1.95 9.51 -6.63
N ASP A 133 -3.18 9.08 -6.81
CA ASP A 133 -4.30 9.98 -7.09
C ASP A 133 -4.88 10.53 -5.79
N GLN A 134 -4.82 11.86 -5.61
CA GLN A 134 -5.36 12.56 -4.42
C GLN A 134 -4.83 11.99 -3.09
N CYS A 135 -3.58 11.54 -3.06
CA CYS A 135 -2.97 10.96 -1.88
C CYS A 135 -2.19 11.99 -1.04
N ASP A 136 -2.34 11.93 0.27
CA ASP A 136 -1.50 12.66 1.22
C ASP A 136 -0.22 11.86 1.48
N LEU A 137 0.91 12.39 1.03
CA LEU A 137 2.23 11.76 1.17
C LEU A 137 3.12 12.51 2.16
N ASN A 138 2.52 13.19 3.15
CA ASN A 138 3.27 13.91 4.18
C ASN A 138 4.30 12.99 4.85
N GLN A 139 5.58 13.35 4.74
CA GLN A 139 6.69 12.58 5.30
C GLN A 139 6.80 11.13 4.82
N ALA A 140 6.13 10.75 3.73
CA ALA A 140 6.37 9.47 3.07
C ALA A 140 7.83 9.36 2.63
N ILE A 141 8.43 8.18 2.80
CA ILE A 141 9.86 7.96 2.57
C ILE A 141 10.07 7.37 1.19
N PHE A 142 10.78 8.11 0.35
CA PHE A 142 11.24 7.66 -0.97
C PHE A 142 12.76 7.75 -1.02
N ASP A 143 13.43 6.62 -0.74
CA ASP A 143 14.88 6.48 -0.86
C ASP A 143 15.21 5.23 -1.68
N GLN A 144 16.07 5.38 -2.69
CA GLN A 144 16.42 4.32 -3.64
C GLN A 144 15.19 3.70 -4.33
N THR A 145 14.10 4.46 -4.46
CA THR A 145 12.84 4.02 -5.04
C THR A 145 12.83 4.22 -6.56
N LYS A 146 12.28 3.24 -7.28
CA LYS A 146 12.02 3.38 -8.73
C LYS A 146 10.65 4.01 -8.93
N LEU A 147 10.65 5.18 -9.55
CA LEU A 147 9.50 6.05 -9.77
C LEU A 147 9.31 6.34 -11.27
N GLU A 148 9.92 5.58 -12.17
CA GLU A 148 9.78 5.82 -13.59
C GLU A 148 8.31 5.81 -14.01
N LYS A 149 7.86 6.88 -14.68
CA LYS A 149 6.47 7.08 -15.12
C LYS A 149 5.42 7.13 -14.01
N ALA A 150 5.82 7.13 -12.73
CA ALA A 150 4.89 7.29 -11.62
C ALA A 150 4.15 8.63 -11.73
N ASP A 151 2.89 8.66 -11.28
CA ASP A 151 2.00 9.80 -11.42
C ASP A 151 1.69 10.41 -10.05
N PHE A 152 2.26 11.59 -9.79
CA PHE A 152 2.07 12.38 -8.57
C PHE A 152 1.29 13.66 -8.85
N ARG A 153 0.63 13.80 -10.01
CA ARG A 153 0.01 15.08 -10.44
C ARG A 153 -1.05 15.61 -9.46
N THR A 154 -1.75 14.72 -8.77
CA THR A 154 -2.79 15.04 -7.78
C THR A 154 -2.39 14.67 -6.36
N ALA A 155 -1.22 14.06 -6.15
CA ALA A 155 -0.67 13.84 -4.82
C ALA A 155 -0.20 15.16 -4.20
N PHE A 156 -0.16 15.21 -2.87
CA PHE A 156 0.24 16.40 -2.13
C PHE A 156 1.09 16.04 -0.91
N ASN A 157 1.78 17.05 -0.35
CA ASN A 157 2.68 16.94 0.80
C ASN A 157 3.91 16.01 0.65
N PHE A 158 4.16 15.46 -0.54
CA PHE A 158 5.34 14.64 -0.76
C PHE A 158 6.63 15.47 -0.68
N THR A 159 7.70 14.83 -0.21
CA THR A 159 9.08 15.30 -0.41
C THR A 159 9.88 14.15 -1.01
N ILE A 160 10.43 14.36 -2.21
CA ILE A 160 11.15 13.32 -2.95
C ILE A 160 12.45 13.92 -3.45
N ASP A 161 13.60 13.39 -3.01
CA ASP A 161 14.91 13.81 -3.53
C ASP A 161 15.15 13.12 -4.90
N PRO A 162 15.23 13.89 -6.02
CA PRO A 162 15.50 13.32 -7.33
C PRO A 162 16.85 12.62 -7.46
N LYS A 163 17.81 12.90 -6.56
CA LYS A 163 19.15 12.27 -6.59
C LYS A 163 19.16 10.89 -5.95
N LEU A 164 18.20 10.61 -5.07
CA LEU A 164 18.09 9.33 -4.37
C LEU A 164 17.20 8.33 -5.11
N ASN A 165 16.43 8.78 -6.11
CA ASN A 165 15.38 8.00 -6.75
C ASN A 165 15.51 7.99 -8.28
N ILE A 166 15.01 6.93 -8.92
CA ILE A 166 14.98 6.85 -10.38
C ILE A 166 13.62 7.31 -10.87
N MET A 167 13.53 8.52 -11.42
CA MET A 167 12.22 9.16 -11.69
C MET A 167 12.02 9.57 -13.15
N LYS A 168 12.61 8.84 -14.09
CA LYS A 168 12.49 9.14 -15.53
C LYS A 168 11.02 9.14 -15.95
N LYS A 169 10.56 10.25 -16.52
CA LYS A 169 9.16 10.45 -16.96
C LYS A 169 8.12 10.38 -15.81
N ALA A 170 8.53 10.46 -14.55
CA ALA A 170 7.60 10.70 -13.45
C ALA A 170 6.84 12.01 -13.70
N LYS A 171 5.56 12.06 -13.33
CA LYS A 171 4.65 13.15 -13.66
C LYS A 171 4.30 13.92 -12.40
N PHE A 172 4.41 15.24 -12.46
CA PHE A 172 4.11 16.15 -11.37
C PHE A 172 3.25 17.29 -11.88
N SER A 173 2.44 17.90 -11.01
CA SER A 173 1.86 19.22 -11.25
C SER A 173 2.93 20.29 -11.05
N ALA A 174 2.72 21.49 -11.63
CA ALA A 174 3.63 22.61 -11.44
C ALA A 174 3.77 22.98 -9.94
N SER A 175 2.64 23.03 -9.21
CA SER A 175 2.63 23.30 -7.77
C SER A 175 3.29 22.18 -6.95
N GLY A 176 3.25 20.94 -7.42
CA GLY A 176 3.90 19.80 -6.77
C GLY A 176 5.42 19.82 -6.86
N LEU A 177 6.02 20.57 -7.80
CA LEU A 177 7.48 20.61 -7.96
C LEU A 177 8.22 21.11 -6.71
N LYS A 178 7.56 21.90 -5.84
CA LYS A 178 8.15 22.34 -4.56
C LYS A 178 8.59 21.18 -3.68
N GLY A 179 7.85 20.06 -3.70
CA GLY A 179 8.21 18.83 -2.97
C GLY A 179 9.50 18.17 -3.45
N LEU A 180 9.95 18.48 -4.68
CA LEU A 180 11.25 18.00 -5.20
C LEU A 180 12.41 18.91 -4.82
N LEU A 181 12.11 20.11 -4.35
CA LEU A 181 13.07 21.17 -4.06
C LEU A 181 13.30 21.38 -2.56
N THR A 182 12.51 20.73 -1.70
CA THR A 182 12.53 20.88 -0.24
C THR A 182 13.94 20.82 0.36
N LYS A 183 14.78 19.90 -0.11
CA LYS A 183 16.16 19.71 0.38
C LYS A 183 17.07 20.94 0.19
N TYR A 184 16.75 21.81 -0.76
CA TYR A 184 17.54 23.01 -1.04
C TYR A 184 17.17 24.21 -0.16
N ASN A 185 16.10 24.11 0.64
CA ASN A 185 15.63 25.18 1.53
C ASN A 185 15.48 26.54 0.81
N LEU A 186 14.85 26.51 -0.36
CA LEU A 186 14.61 27.69 -1.20
C LEU A 186 13.36 28.43 -0.73
N ASP A 187 13.38 29.75 -0.87
CA ASP A 187 12.19 30.60 -0.75
C ASP A 187 11.40 30.53 -2.07
N ILE A 188 10.18 29.99 -2.04
CA ILE A 188 9.33 29.76 -3.22
C ILE A 188 8.02 30.52 -3.01
N GLU A 189 7.77 31.52 -3.86
CA GLU A 189 6.49 32.24 -3.90
C GLU A 189 5.41 31.34 -4.55
N GLU A 190 4.20 31.36 -3.98
CA GLU A 190 3.05 30.53 -4.42
C GLU A 190 2.22 31.16 -5.55
#